data_AF-A0A3P9PAQ3-F1
#
_entry.id   AF-A0A3P9PAQ3-F1
#
_cell.length_a   1.000
_cell.length_b   1.000
_cell.length_c   1.000
_cell.angle_alpha   90.00
_cell.angle_beta   90.00
_cell.angle_gamma   90.00
#
_symmetry.space_group_name_H-M   'P 1'
#
loop_
_entity.id
_entity.type
_entity.pdbx_description
1 polymer ?
#
loop_
_entity_poly.entity_id
_entity_poly.type
_entity_poly.pdbx_seq_one_letter_code
_entity_poly.pdbx_strand_id
1 'polypeptide(L)'
;MPFLGQDWRSPGQNWVKTNDGWKKRTADDKNNNVSVERLPECFNKENLLLSLSYEMSAKKRKKDLMNNNSKAPYFHREKWIYVHKGSTKERHGYCTLGEAFNRLDFSSAIKDTRRFNYVVRLLELIAKSQLPSLSGVAQKNYMNILERVVQKVLDDQQNVRPIKELLQTLYVSLCSLVQDMGKSVLVGNINIWVHRMDNILQWQQQLDNIQINRPAATGMSLTDLPASLQLNIMQRLTDGRDLVSLGQVCPELGALTEDRLLWKKLCQYHFTDRQIRKRLMVSEKGHLEWKKMYFKLSRCYPHREQYSDTLHLCTHCHILFWKDTNHPCTANNPESCTTSLSPQDFINLFNF
;
A
#
# COMPACT_ATOMS: atom_id res chain seq x y z
N MET A 1 -6.64 -11.24 30.47
CA MET A 1 -7.23 -10.39 31.53
C MET A 1 -8.29 -11.24 32.23
N PRO A 2 -8.24 -11.44 33.55
CA PRO A 2 -9.29 -12.20 34.24
C PRO A 2 -10.53 -11.31 34.39
N PHE A 3 -11.70 -11.86 34.11
CA PHE A 3 -12.99 -11.17 34.12
C PHE A 3 -13.43 -10.89 35.57
N LEU A 4 -13.85 -9.65 35.84
CA LEU A 4 -14.33 -9.19 37.16
C LEU A 4 -15.86 -9.15 37.14
N GLY A 5 -16.51 -10.29 37.37
CA GLY A 5 -17.97 -10.40 37.51
C GLY A 5 -18.53 -11.79 37.19
N GLN A 6 -19.73 -12.10 37.70
CA GLN A 6 -20.44 -13.38 37.45
C GLN A 6 -21.15 -13.44 36.08
N ASP A 7 -21.37 -12.31 35.40
CA ASP A 7 -22.01 -12.26 34.08
C ASP A 7 -21.07 -11.63 33.05
N TRP A 8 -20.80 -12.37 31.97
CA TRP A 8 -19.88 -12.00 30.89
C TRP A 8 -20.44 -10.92 29.93
N ARG A 9 -21.74 -10.62 30.02
CA ARG A 9 -22.40 -9.61 29.17
C ARG A 9 -22.58 -8.25 29.84
N SER A 10 -22.31 -8.15 31.13
CA SER A 10 -22.51 -6.92 31.89
C SER A 10 -21.24 -6.06 31.95
N PRO A 11 -21.34 -4.72 31.87
CA PRO A 11 -20.18 -3.84 32.03
C PRO A 11 -19.61 -4.00 33.44
N GLY A 12 -18.44 -4.63 33.56
CA GLY A 12 -17.81 -5.03 34.83
C GLY A 12 -17.45 -3.89 35.80
N GLN A 13 -17.74 -2.64 35.45
CA GLN A 13 -17.48 -1.46 36.28
C GLN A 13 -18.50 -1.26 37.41
N ASN A 14 -19.60 -2.03 37.42
CA ASN A 14 -20.66 -1.88 38.41
C ASN A 14 -20.58 -2.89 39.57
N TRP A 15 -19.51 -3.71 39.63
CA TRP A 15 -19.35 -4.76 40.64
C TRP A 15 -18.18 -4.46 41.56
N VAL A 16 -18.40 -4.55 42.87
CA VAL A 16 -17.38 -4.40 43.90
C VAL A 16 -17.26 -5.72 44.67
N LYS A 17 -16.02 -6.13 44.96
CA LYS A 17 -15.73 -7.35 45.73
C LYS A 17 -15.82 -7.03 47.22
N THR A 18 -16.76 -7.66 47.91
CA THR A 18 -16.92 -7.64 49.38
C THR A 18 -16.53 -8.99 49.97
N ASN A 19 -16.39 -9.08 51.30
CA ASN A 19 -16.00 -10.31 52.00
C ASN A 19 -16.98 -11.47 51.75
N ASP A 20 -18.25 -11.18 51.45
CA ASP A 20 -19.30 -12.17 51.14
C ASP A 20 -19.56 -12.38 49.63
N GLY A 21 -18.69 -11.87 48.75
CA GLY A 21 -18.80 -12.05 47.30
C GLY A 21 -18.91 -10.75 46.49
N TRP A 22 -19.39 -10.83 45.26
CA TRP A 22 -19.51 -9.69 44.35
C TRP A 22 -20.89 -9.02 44.48
N LYS A 23 -20.93 -7.71 44.73
CA LYS A 23 -22.19 -6.94 44.84
C LYS A 23 -22.24 -5.78 43.83
N LYS A 24 -23.43 -5.52 43.29
CA LYS A 24 -23.68 -4.44 42.32
C LYS A 24 -23.85 -3.09 43.04
N ARG A 25 -23.17 -2.04 42.56
CA ARG A 25 -23.23 -0.68 43.14
C ARG A 25 -24.59 -0.04 42.87
N THR A 26 -25.37 0.26 43.92
CA THR A 26 -26.65 1.00 43.84
C THR A 26 -26.42 2.49 44.11
N ALA A 27 -27.34 3.34 43.65
CA ALA A 27 -27.16 4.79 43.54
C ALA A 27 -27.13 5.58 44.87
N ASP A 28 -27.32 4.92 46.01
CA ASP A 28 -27.49 5.59 47.32
C ASP A 28 -26.19 5.87 48.09
N ASP A 29 -25.02 5.43 47.63
CA ASP A 29 -23.73 5.66 48.33
C ASP A 29 -23.02 6.97 47.92
N LYS A 30 -23.76 7.97 47.44
CA LYS A 30 -23.21 9.31 47.13
C LYS A 30 -23.54 10.30 48.24
N ASN A 31 -22.98 10.09 49.43
CA ASN A 31 -22.79 11.19 50.37
C ASN A 31 -21.57 10.94 51.25
N ASN A 32 -20.43 11.48 50.81
CA ASN A 32 -19.62 12.36 51.65
C ASN A 32 -18.49 13.00 50.85
N ASN A 33 -18.51 14.34 50.88
CA ASN A 33 -17.40 15.27 50.68
C ASN A 33 -16.92 15.47 49.24
N VAL A 34 -17.38 16.54 48.57
CA VAL A 34 -16.68 17.84 48.47
C VAL A 34 -17.55 18.82 47.64
N SER A 35 -17.58 20.06 48.11
CA SER A 35 -18.33 21.27 47.75
C SER A 35 -18.56 21.56 46.26
N VAL A 36 -19.80 21.90 45.90
CA VAL A 36 -20.20 22.48 44.60
C VAL A 36 -20.88 23.83 44.85
N GLU A 37 -20.29 24.91 44.34
CA GLU A 37 -20.97 26.21 44.19
C GLU A 37 -22.10 26.08 43.16
N ARG A 38 -23.26 26.65 43.51
CA ARG A 38 -24.51 26.59 42.74
C ARG A 38 -24.51 27.59 41.58
N LEU A 39 -24.89 27.12 40.39
CA LEU A 39 -25.60 27.91 39.37
C LEU A 39 -26.62 27.03 38.60
N PRO A 40 -27.68 27.62 38.04
CA PRO A 40 -29.02 27.03 37.99
C PRO A 40 -29.30 26.14 36.77
N GLU A 41 -30.28 25.28 36.97
CA GLU A 41 -30.85 24.34 36.00
C GLU A 41 -31.48 25.05 34.79
N CYS A 42 -31.02 24.71 33.57
CA CYS A 42 -31.90 24.57 32.40
C CYS A 42 -31.19 23.78 31.28
N PHE A 43 -31.69 22.56 31.03
CA PHE A 43 -31.64 21.75 29.80
C PHE A 43 -30.36 21.70 28.93
N ASN A 44 -29.63 20.57 29.00
CA ASN A 44 -29.22 19.77 27.83
C ASN A 44 -28.45 18.50 28.27
N LYS A 45 -29.16 17.37 28.44
CA LYS A 45 -28.57 16.07 28.82
C LYS A 45 -27.66 15.46 27.74
N GLU A 46 -27.69 15.97 26.51
CA GLU A 46 -26.89 15.48 25.38
C GLU A 46 -25.45 16.01 25.37
N ASN A 47 -25.21 17.22 25.91
CA ASN A 47 -23.88 17.83 25.96
C ASN A 47 -22.96 17.23 27.04
N LEU A 48 -23.53 16.65 28.11
CA LEU A 48 -22.75 16.00 29.17
C LEU A 48 -22.11 14.69 28.68
N LEU A 49 -22.84 13.93 27.85
CA LEU A 49 -22.36 12.69 27.22
C LEU A 49 -21.25 12.97 26.20
N LEU A 50 -21.37 14.06 25.44
CA LEU A 50 -20.33 14.51 24.51
C LEU A 50 -19.06 14.95 25.26
N SER A 51 -19.18 15.70 26.36
CA SER A 51 -18.04 16.13 27.18
C SER A 51 -17.32 14.95 27.87
N LEU A 52 -18.07 14.00 28.43
CA LEU A 52 -17.51 12.75 28.98
C LEU A 52 -16.85 11.89 27.89
N SER A 53 -17.45 11.81 26.69
CA SER A 53 -16.86 11.11 25.55
C SER A 53 -15.56 11.78 25.07
N TYR A 54 -15.49 13.12 25.13
CA TYR A 54 -14.34 13.91 24.72
C TYR A 54 -13.17 13.78 25.71
N GLU A 55 -13.45 13.82 27.02
CA GLU A 55 -12.43 13.57 28.05
C GLU A 55 -11.93 12.11 28.06
N MET A 56 -12.81 11.13 27.82
CA MET A 56 -12.42 9.72 27.71
C MET A 56 -11.60 9.47 26.43
N SER A 57 -11.92 10.18 25.35
CA SER A 57 -11.16 10.21 24.09
C SER A 57 -9.79 10.87 24.27
N ALA A 58 -9.70 11.96 25.03
CA ALA A 58 -8.44 12.66 25.31
C ALA A 58 -7.51 11.83 26.21
N LYS A 59 -8.05 11.14 27.23
CA LYS A 59 -7.28 10.23 28.09
C LYS A 59 -6.84 8.94 27.34
N LYS A 60 -7.65 8.44 26.40
CA LYS A 60 -7.27 7.34 25.50
C LYS A 60 -6.20 7.77 24.50
N ARG A 61 -6.33 8.95 23.90
CA ARG A 61 -5.31 9.57 23.01
C ARG A 61 -3.97 9.79 23.72
N LYS A 62 -3.95 10.16 25.01
CA LYS A 62 -2.70 10.31 25.80
C LYS A 62 -2.00 8.97 26.07
N LYS A 63 -2.75 7.88 26.22
CA LYS A 63 -2.21 6.52 26.36
C LYS A 63 -1.70 5.96 25.02
N ASP A 64 -2.38 6.29 23.92
CA ASP A 64 -1.98 5.87 22.58
C ASP A 64 -0.74 6.65 22.06
N LEU A 65 -0.60 7.93 22.41
CA LEU A 65 0.58 8.74 22.07
C LEU A 65 1.85 8.25 22.79
N MET A 66 1.73 7.80 24.05
CA MET A 66 2.84 7.20 24.80
C MET A 66 3.17 5.76 24.39
N ASN A 67 2.30 5.10 23.61
CA ASN A 67 2.55 3.74 23.12
C ASN A 67 3.29 3.70 21.76
N ASN A 68 3.54 4.85 21.12
CA ASN A 68 4.36 4.91 19.91
C ASN A 68 5.87 4.71 20.21
N ASN A 69 6.29 4.86 21.47
CA ASN A 69 7.67 4.56 21.92
C ASN A 69 7.86 3.12 22.44
N SER A 70 6.82 2.29 22.39
CA SER A 70 6.92 0.85 22.63
C SER A 70 7.36 0.19 21.32
N LYS A 71 8.63 -0.24 21.23
CA LYS A 71 9.19 -1.07 20.13
C LYS A 71 8.10 -1.92 19.44
N ALA A 72 7.77 -1.62 18.18
CA ALA A 72 6.73 -2.29 17.41
C ALA A 72 6.89 -3.83 17.46
N PRO A 73 6.07 -4.58 18.22
CA PRO A 73 6.41 -5.95 18.57
C PRO A 73 5.72 -6.99 17.69
N TYR A 74 5.45 -6.72 16.39
CA TYR A 74 4.68 -7.66 15.54
C TYR A 74 5.00 -7.65 14.03
N PHE A 75 6.18 -7.19 13.60
CA PHE A 75 6.62 -7.42 12.21
C PHE A 75 7.89 -8.25 12.24
N HIS A 76 7.72 -9.56 12.18
CA HIS A 76 8.85 -10.46 11.97
C HIS A 76 9.49 -10.08 10.63
N ARG A 77 10.81 -9.85 10.64
CA ARG A 77 11.60 -9.56 9.44
C ARG A 77 12.21 -10.86 8.96
N GLU A 78 11.36 -11.78 8.55
CA GLU A 78 11.83 -13.04 8.03
C GLU A 78 12.36 -12.82 6.62
N LYS A 79 13.58 -13.30 6.37
CA LYS A 79 14.22 -13.22 5.04
C LYS A 79 13.56 -14.16 4.03
N TRP A 80 12.80 -15.12 4.53
CA TRP A 80 12.11 -16.16 3.79
C TRP A 80 10.99 -16.74 4.67
N ILE A 81 9.94 -17.27 4.05
CA ILE A 81 8.79 -17.86 4.75
C ILE A 81 8.39 -19.20 4.14
N TYR A 82 7.85 -20.13 4.93
CA TYR A 82 7.27 -21.38 4.40
C TYR A 82 5.84 -21.15 3.91
N VAL A 83 5.55 -21.52 2.66
CA VAL A 83 4.22 -21.43 2.06
C VAL A 83 3.66 -22.84 1.88
N HIS A 84 2.49 -23.11 2.43
CA HIS A 84 1.84 -24.40 2.25
C HIS A 84 0.41 -24.25 1.74
N LYS A 85 0.04 -25.11 0.79
CA LYS A 85 -1.34 -25.28 0.32
C LYS A 85 -2.09 -26.13 1.34
N GLY A 86 -2.57 -25.51 2.42
CA GLY A 86 -3.32 -26.16 3.49
C GLY A 86 -2.52 -26.30 4.79
N SER A 87 -3.21 -26.09 5.91
CA SER A 87 -2.66 -26.24 7.26
C SER A 87 -2.86 -27.67 7.73
N THR A 88 -1.78 -28.39 8.03
CA THR A 88 -1.85 -29.69 8.73
C THR A 88 -1.25 -29.53 10.11
N LYS A 89 -1.71 -30.31 11.10
CA LYS A 89 -1.23 -30.24 12.50
C LYS A 89 0.29 -30.44 12.63
N GLU A 90 0.93 -31.04 11.63
CA GLU A 90 2.35 -31.41 11.64
C GLU A 90 3.26 -30.45 10.85
N ARG A 91 2.70 -29.58 9.99
CA ARG A 91 3.48 -28.60 9.20
C ARG A 91 2.87 -27.20 9.32
N HIS A 92 3.56 -26.32 10.04
CA HIS A 92 3.19 -24.91 10.17
C HIS A 92 3.71 -24.12 8.96
N GLY A 93 2.87 -23.95 7.94
CA GLY A 93 3.13 -23.05 6.81
C GLY A 93 2.11 -21.92 6.76
N TYR A 94 2.50 -20.79 6.18
CA TYR A 94 1.58 -19.69 5.95
C TYR A 94 0.62 -20.04 4.83
N CYS A 95 -0.67 -19.90 5.12
CA CYS A 95 -1.75 -20.36 4.24
C CYS A 95 -2.53 -19.20 3.64
N THR A 96 -2.32 -17.97 4.13
CA THR A 96 -3.06 -16.78 3.66
C THR A 96 -2.13 -15.66 3.19
N LEU A 97 -2.63 -14.85 2.26
CA LEU A 97 -1.93 -13.66 1.76
C LEU A 97 -1.55 -12.71 2.91
N GLY A 98 -2.46 -12.50 3.87
CA GLY A 98 -2.22 -11.57 4.99
C GLY A 98 -1.13 -12.03 5.94
N GLU A 99 -0.97 -13.35 6.16
CA GLU A 99 0.13 -13.89 6.97
C GLU A 99 1.47 -13.72 6.26
N ALA A 100 1.55 -14.12 5.00
CA ALA A 100 2.76 -13.98 4.19
C ALA A 100 3.18 -12.50 4.08
N PHE A 101 2.21 -11.61 3.85
CA PHE A 101 2.43 -10.17 3.75
C PHE A 101 2.95 -9.54 5.04
N ASN A 102 2.56 -10.06 6.21
CA ASN A 102 3.04 -9.56 7.50
C ASN A 102 4.43 -10.06 7.91
N ARG A 103 4.85 -11.21 7.39
CA ARG A 103 6.10 -11.89 7.76
C ARG A 103 7.27 -11.57 6.84
N LEU A 104 6.99 -11.35 5.56
CA LEU A 104 8.00 -10.92 4.61
C LEU A 104 8.39 -9.46 4.85
N ASP A 105 9.69 -9.18 4.78
CA ASP A 105 10.22 -7.83 5.03
C ASP A 105 10.07 -6.89 3.82
N PHE A 106 8.82 -6.55 3.49
CA PHE A 106 8.50 -5.54 2.48
C PHE A 106 9.00 -4.13 2.88
N SER A 107 9.14 -3.88 4.19
CA SER A 107 9.60 -2.58 4.69
C SER A 107 11.06 -2.29 4.36
N SER A 108 11.93 -3.29 4.48
CA SER A 108 13.31 -3.17 3.99
C SER A 108 13.37 -3.24 2.46
N ALA A 109 12.49 -4.03 1.81
CA ALA A 109 12.42 -4.10 0.35
C ALA A 109 12.09 -2.75 -0.30
N ILE A 110 11.29 -1.89 0.35
CA ILE A 110 11.02 -0.53 -0.14
C ILE A 110 12.31 0.30 -0.24
N LYS A 111 13.28 0.10 0.66
CA LYS A 111 14.53 0.87 0.64
C LYS A 111 15.39 0.55 -0.57
N ASP A 112 15.27 -0.67 -1.11
CA ASP A 112 16.00 -1.13 -2.28
C ASP A 112 15.29 -0.69 -3.57
N THR A 113 15.99 0.08 -4.41
CA THR A 113 15.47 0.57 -5.69
C THR A 113 15.12 -0.55 -6.67
N ARG A 114 15.74 -1.73 -6.55
CA ARG A 114 15.48 -2.89 -7.42
C ARG A 114 14.13 -3.55 -7.11
N ARG A 115 13.74 -3.54 -5.83
CA ARG A 115 12.49 -4.16 -5.33
C ARG A 115 11.34 -3.17 -5.26
N PHE A 116 11.62 -1.87 -5.21
CA PHE A 116 10.63 -0.81 -5.02
C PHE A 116 9.42 -0.95 -5.95
N ASN A 117 9.65 -1.04 -7.27
CA ASN A 117 8.57 -1.14 -8.25
C ASN A 117 7.72 -2.42 -8.10
N TYR A 118 8.33 -3.51 -7.64
CA TYR A 118 7.61 -4.75 -7.33
C TYR A 118 6.65 -4.55 -6.16
N VAL A 119 7.14 -3.92 -5.08
CA VAL A 119 6.32 -3.66 -3.87
C VAL A 119 5.18 -2.69 -4.19
N VAL A 120 5.45 -1.62 -4.93
CA VAL A 120 4.42 -0.66 -5.35
C VAL A 120 3.32 -1.36 -6.16
N ARG A 121 3.70 -2.19 -7.14
CA ARG A 121 2.70 -2.94 -7.91
C ARG A 121 1.89 -3.89 -7.03
N LEU A 122 2.55 -4.61 -6.11
CA LEU A 122 1.88 -5.51 -5.19
C LEU A 122 0.84 -4.77 -4.34
N LEU A 123 1.20 -3.60 -3.79
CA LEU A 123 0.28 -2.78 -3.01
C LEU A 123 -0.91 -2.30 -3.87
N GLU A 124 -0.67 -1.89 -5.12
CA GLU A 124 -1.72 -1.49 -6.04
C GLU A 124 -2.72 -2.62 -6.32
N LEU A 125 -2.24 -3.85 -6.54
CA LEU A 125 -3.09 -5.02 -6.75
C LEU A 125 -3.91 -5.37 -5.51
N ILE A 126 -3.30 -5.26 -4.32
CA ILE A 126 -3.99 -5.44 -3.03
C ILE A 126 -5.09 -4.38 -2.88
N ALA A 127 -4.79 -3.11 -3.15
CA ALA A 127 -5.76 -2.01 -3.08
C ALA A 127 -6.96 -2.26 -4.00
N LYS A 128 -6.75 -2.82 -5.20
CA LYS A 128 -7.82 -3.04 -6.18
C LYS A 128 -8.81 -4.13 -5.78
N SER A 129 -8.36 -5.18 -5.11
CA SER A 129 -9.18 -6.41 -4.99
C SER A 129 -9.04 -7.20 -3.69
N GLN A 130 -7.93 -7.07 -2.96
CA GLN A 130 -7.63 -7.94 -1.81
C GLN A 130 -7.71 -7.22 -0.46
N LEU A 131 -7.84 -5.90 -0.42
CA LEU A 131 -7.87 -5.18 0.86
C LEU A 131 -8.96 -5.70 1.84
N PRO A 132 -10.19 -6.02 1.39
CA PRO A 132 -11.21 -6.70 2.20
C PRO A 132 -10.82 -8.07 2.75
N SER A 133 -10.07 -8.87 1.98
CA SER A 133 -9.72 -10.25 2.34
C SER A 133 -8.60 -10.33 3.37
N LEU A 134 -7.88 -9.22 3.58
CA LEU A 134 -6.81 -9.13 4.57
C LEU A 134 -7.33 -9.04 6.00
N SER A 135 -6.63 -9.69 6.93
CA SER A 135 -6.87 -9.53 8.36
C SER A 135 -6.58 -8.09 8.82
N GLY A 136 -7.17 -7.64 9.93
CA GLY A 136 -6.94 -6.28 10.43
C GLY A 136 -5.48 -5.94 10.70
N VAL A 137 -4.67 -6.92 11.11
CA VAL A 137 -3.22 -6.76 11.28
C VAL A 137 -2.54 -6.55 9.92
N ALA A 138 -2.91 -7.34 8.90
CA ALA A 138 -2.41 -7.16 7.54
C ALA A 138 -2.84 -5.84 6.90
N GLN A 139 -4.08 -5.40 7.10
CA GLN A 139 -4.54 -4.07 6.66
C GLN A 139 -3.78 -2.93 7.35
N LYS A 140 -3.46 -3.08 8.64
CA LYS A 140 -2.61 -2.12 9.36
C LYS A 140 -1.19 -2.11 8.80
N ASN A 141 -0.61 -3.28 8.54
CA ASN A 141 0.72 -3.38 7.93
C ASN A 141 0.76 -2.76 6.53
N TYR A 142 -0.28 -3.00 5.73
CA TYR A 142 -0.43 -2.41 4.40
C TYR A 142 -0.34 -0.88 4.47
N MET A 143 -1.10 -0.25 5.38
CA MET A 143 -1.06 1.21 5.55
C MET A 143 0.31 1.71 6.04
N ASN A 144 0.98 0.97 6.93
CA ASN A 144 2.33 1.33 7.40
C ASN A 144 3.39 1.22 6.28
N ILE A 145 3.28 0.17 5.44
CA ILE A 145 4.17 -0.04 4.30
C ILE A 145 3.92 1.06 3.26
N LEU A 146 2.65 1.41 3.01
CA LEU A 146 2.27 2.49 2.12
C LEU A 146 2.81 3.85 2.60
N GLU A 147 2.68 4.18 3.89
CA GLU A 147 3.25 5.39 4.48
C GLU A 147 4.77 5.46 4.24
N ARG A 148 5.49 4.34 4.42
CA ARG A 148 6.93 4.27 4.13
C ARG A 148 7.26 4.46 2.64
N VAL A 149 6.42 3.95 1.75
CA VAL A 149 6.57 4.18 0.30
C VAL A 149 6.41 5.67 -0.03
N VAL A 150 5.37 6.31 0.52
CA VAL A 150 5.13 7.75 0.32
C VAL A 150 6.31 8.55 0.85
N GLN A 151 6.78 8.29 2.08
CA GLN A 151 7.91 9.01 2.65
C GLN A 151 9.18 8.84 1.81
N LYS A 152 9.48 7.62 1.36
CA LYS A 152 10.64 7.38 0.48
C LYS A 152 10.54 8.20 -0.81
N VAL A 153 9.37 8.30 -1.41
CA VAL A 153 9.18 9.07 -2.66
C VAL A 153 9.25 10.58 -2.42
N LEU A 154 8.80 11.06 -1.26
CA LEU A 154 8.99 12.45 -0.86
C LEU A 154 10.48 12.80 -0.69
N ASP A 155 11.26 11.86 -0.13
CA ASP A 155 12.70 12.04 0.09
C ASP A 155 13.51 11.90 -1.22
N ASP A 156 13.29 10.82 -1.99
CA ASP A 156 14.06 10.50 -3.20
C ASP A 156 13.58 11.27 -4.44
N GLN A 157 12.35 11.78 -4.43
CA GLN A 157 11.70 12.49 -5.55
C GLN A 157 11.64 11.69 -6.86
N GLN A 158 11.62 10.36 -6.77
CA GLN A 158 11.54 9.42 -7.89
C GLN A 158 10.24 8.63 -7.87
N ASN A 159 9.78 8.15 -9.04
CA ASN A 159 8.59 7.30 -9.18
C ASN A 159 7.30 7.92 -8.58
N VAL A 160 7.14 9.25 -8.69
CA VAL A 160 5.99 9.98 -8.13
C VAL A 160 4.66 9.52 -8.74
N ARG A 161 4.60 9.34 -10.07
CA ARG A 161 3.35 9.00 -10.78
C ARG A 161 2.75 7.65 -10.35
N PRO A 162 3.51 6.54 -10.28
CA PRO A 162 3.00 5.27 -9.73
C PRO A 162 2.36 5.39 -8.36
N ILE A 163 2.93 6.19 -7.45
CA ILE A 163 2.37 6.36 -6.11
C ILE A 163 1.08 7.17 -6.13
N LYS A 164 1.01 8.24 -6.93
CA LYS A 164 -0.23 9.01 -7.12
C LYS A 164 -1.37 8.12 -7.64
N GLU A 165 -1.07 7.28 -8.62
CA GLU A 165 -2.04 6.33 -9.19
C GLU A 165 -2.48 5.28 -8.18
N LEU A 166 -1.55 4.75 -7.38
CA LEU A 166 -1.85 3.82 -6.30
C LEU A 166 -2.74 4.45 -5.23
N LEU A 167 -2.40 5.65 -4.76
CA LEU A 167 -3.20 6.37 -3.75
C LEU A 167 -4.60 6.68 -4.27
N GLN A 168 -4.71 7.12 -5.53
CA GLN A 168 -6.01 7.36 -6.16
C GLN A 168 -6.84 6.08 -6.26
N THR A 169 -6.21 4.98 -6.68
CA THR A 169 -6.86 3.66 -6.77
C THR A 169 -7.36 3.20 -5.40
N LEU A 170 -6.53 3.34 -4.38
CA LEU A 170 -6.87 2.99 -3.00
C LEU A 170 -8.02 3.84 -2.48
N TYR A 171 -7.98 5.16 -2.71
CA TYR A 171 -9.05 6.08 -2.30
C TYR A 171 -10.39 5.70 -2.93
N VAL A 172 -10.42 5.52 -4.26
CA VAL A 172 -11.64 5.11 -4.99
C VAL A 172 -12.16 3.77 -4.50
N SER A 173 -11.28 2.78 -4.32
CA SER A 173 -11.66 1.46 -3.78
C SER A 173 -12.28 1.58 -2.39
N LEU A 174 -11.68 2.37 -1.50
CA LEU A 174 -12.22 2.59 -0.16
C LEU A 174 -13.57 3.32 -0.20
N CYS A 175 -13.75 4.30 -1.08
CA CYS A 175 -15.04 4.98 -1.25
C CYS A 175 -16.13 4.00 -1.71
N SER A 176 -15.86 3.17 -2.71
CA SER A 176 -16.77 2.11 -3.17
C SER A 176 -17.12 1.15 -2.03
N LEU A 177 -16.13 0.66 -1.29
CA LEU A 177 -16.37 -0.27 -0.18
C LEU A 177 -17.25 0.33 0.93
N VAL A 178 -17.13 1.64 1.19
CA VAL A 178 -17.97 2.35 2.17
C VAL A 178 -19.39 2.60 1.64
N GLN A 179 -19.56 2.85 0.34
CA GLN A 179 -20.84 3.13 -0.30
C GLN A 179 -21.65 1.87 -0.59
N ASP A 180 -21.02 0.83 -1.15
CA ASP A 180 -21.67 -0.37 -1.68
C ASP A 180 -21.94 -1.43 -0.59
N MET A 181 -21.11 -1.47 0.46
CA MET A 181 -21.13 -2.56 1.44
C MET A 181 -21.20 -2.02 2.87
N GLY A 182 -22.43 -1.86 3.37
CA GLY A 182 -22.72 -1.36 4.72
C GLY A 182 -21.77 -1.87 5.81
N LYS A 183 -21.05 -0.92 6.43
CA LYS A 183 -20.39 -0.91 7.75
C LYS A 183 -19.40 -2.03 8.16
N SER A 184 -19.18 -3.12 7.41
CA SER A 184 -18.52 -4.30 8.03
C SER A 184 -17.42 -5.03 7.23
N VAL A 185 -17.03 -4.55 6.05
CA VAL A 185 -15.99 -5.25 5.26
C VAL A 185 -14.58 -4.92 5.72
N LEU A 186 -14.38 -3.70 6.21
CA LEU A 186 -13.06 -3.22 6.59
C LEU A 186 -12.85 -3.33 8.10
N VAL A 187 -11.71 -3.91 8.53
CA VAL A 187 -11.47 -4.20 9.94
C VAL A 187 -11.18 -2.91 10.70
N GLY A 188 -12.05 -2.55 11.65
CA GLY A 188 -11.86 -1.41 12.54
C GLY A 188 -13.11 -0.55 12.70
N ASN A 189 -13.02 0.46 13.56
CA ASN A 189 -14.07 1.47 13.72
C ASN A 189 -14.07 2.43 12.51
N ILE A 190 -15.25 2.91 12.09
CA ILE A 190 -15.42 3.90 11.01
C ILE A 190 -14.46 5.09 11.13
N ASN A 191 -14.20 5.58 12.35
CA ASN A 191 -13.29 6.71 12.58
C ASN A 191 -11.84 6.41 12.15
N ILE A 192 -11.40 5.15 12.24
CA ILE A 192 -10.05 4.74 11.79
C ILE A 192 -9.98 4.83 10.27
N TRP A 193 -11.04 4.48 9.57
CA TRP A 193 -11.10 4.53 8.11
C TRP A 193 -11.22 5.94 7.57
N VAL A 194 -12.01 6.80 8.22
CA VAL A 194 -12.04 8.23 7.93
C VAL A 194 -10.65 8.85 8.09
N HIS A 195 -9.94 8.54 9.20
CA HIS A 195 -8.57 9.01 9.39
C HIS A 195 -7.60 8.48 8.32
N ARG A 196 -7.73 7.22 7.91
CA ARG A 196 -6.89 6.66 6.83
C ARG A 196 -7.17 7.32 5.48
N MET A 197 -8.43 7.62 5.17
CA MET A 197 -8.79 8.38 3.97
C MET A 197 -8.22 9.80 4.01
N ASP A 198 -8.29 10.48 5.16
CA ASP A 198 -7.69 11.80 5.34
C ASP A 198 -6.17 11.77 5.13
N ASN A 199 -5.47 10.79 5.71
CA ASN A 199 -4.04 10.58 5.47
C ASN A 199 -3.72 10.36 3.98
N ILE A 200 -4.54 9.58 3.25
CA ILE A 200 -4.33 9.37 1.82
C ILE A 200 -4.45 10.68 1.05
N LEU A 201 -5.45 11.51 1.37
CA LEU A 201 -5.62 12.83 0.75
C LEU A 201 -4.44 13.76 1.08
N GLN A 202 -3.97 13.76 2.34
CA GLN A 202 -2.78 14.51 2.73
C GLN A 202 -1.54 14.05 1.96
N TRP A 203 -1.32 12.74 1.81
CA TRP A 203 -0.23 12.20 1.00
C TRP A 203 -0.34 12.59 -0.48
N GLN A 204 -1.54 12.56 -1.06
CA GLN A 204 -1.75 13.05 -2.43
C GLN A 204 -1.36 14.52 -2.57
N GLN A 205 -1.80 15.39 -1.65
CA GLN A 205 -1.42 16.80 -1.62
C GLN A 205 0.10 16.99 -1.47
N GLN A 206 0.76 16.23 -0.61
CA GLN A 206 2.21 16.28 -0.45
C GLN A 206 2.93 15.92 -1.76
N LEU A 207 2.48 14.86 -2.44
CA LEU A 207 3.03 14.43 -3.73
C LEU A 207 2.75 15.42 -4.88
N ASP A 208 1.63 16.15 -4.83
CA ASP A 208 1.30 17.21 -5.78
C ASP A 208 2.19 18.45 -5.61
N ASN A 209 2.61 18.72 -4.38
CA ASN A 209 3.46 19.86 -4.05
C ASN A 209 4.97 19.57 -4.12
N ILE A 210 5.38 18.38 -4.58
CA ILE A 210 6.81 18.07 -4.74
C ILE A 210 7.43 19.04 -5.74
N GLN A 211 8.44 19.78 -5.27
CA GLN A 211 9.35 20.51 -6.13
C GLN A 211 10.61 19.66 -6.30
N ILE A 212 10.87 19.22 -7.53
CA ILE A 212 12.06 18.43 -7.85
C ILE A 212 13.28 19.31 -7.61
N ASN A 213 14.10 18.91 -6.64
CA ASN A 213 15.34 19.58 -6.29
C ASN A 213 16.26 19.49 -7.50
N ARG A 214 16.57 20.65 -8.10
CA ARG A 214 17.58 20.68 -9.16
C ARG A 214 18.92 20.32 -8.54
N PRO A 215 19.66 19.34 -9.09
CA PRO A 215 21.03 19.12 -8.67
C PRO A 215 21.80 20.44 -8.89
N ALA A 216 22.71 20.77 -7.98
CA ALA A 216 23.53 21.99 -8.03
C ALA A 216 24.59 21.98 -9.16
N ALA A 217 24.26 21.33 -10.28
CA ALA A 217 25.22 20.94 -11.31
C ALA A 217 25.61 22.14 -12.20
N THR A 218 26.91 22.40 -12.22
CA THR A 218 27.66 23.27 -13.14
C THR A 218 28.20 22.49 -14.36
N GLY A 219 27.62 21.33 -14.69
CA GLY A 219 28.10 20.40 -15.73
C GLY A 219 27.23 20.34 -16.98
N MET A 220 27.55 19.40 -17.89
CA MET A 220 26.77 19.14 -19.10
C MET A 220 25.33 18.72 -18.79
N SER A 221 24.40 19.26 -19.57
CA SER A 221 22.96 19.00 -19.53
C SER A 221 22.53 18.02 -20.63
N LEU A 222 21.29 17.51 -20.55
CA LEU A 222 20.74 16.61 -21.57
C LEU A 222 20.71 17.26 -22.96
N THR A 223 20.45 18.57 -23.04
CA THR A 223 20.39 19.34 -24.28
C THR A 223 21.77 19.53 -24.93
N ASP A 224 22.85 19.42 -24.16
CA ASP A 224 24.22 19.52 -24.68
C ASP A 224 24.66 18.23 -25.42
N LEU A 225 23.94 17.12 -25.24
CA LEU A 225 24.22 15.87 -25.93
C LEU A 225 23.76 15.92 -27.39
N PRO A 226 24.46 15.27 -28.34
CA PRO A 226 23.97 15.10 -29.70
C PRO A 226 22.59 14.45 -29.76
N ALA A 227 21.76 14.87 -30.73
CA ALA A 227 20.39 14.40 -30.91
C ALA A 227 20.26 12.86 -30.98
N SER A 228 21.24 12.17 -31.56
CA SER A 228 21.28 10.70 -31.61
C SER A 228 21.43 10.06 -30.23
N LEU A 229 22.21 10.66 -29.32
CA LEU A 229 22.34 10.21 -27.93
C LEU A 229 21.08 10.55 -27.13
N GLN A 230 20.51 11.74 -27.31
CA GLN A 230 19.23 12.11 -26.69
C GLN A 230 18.14 11.09 -27.07
N LEU A 231 18.02 10.75 -28.36
CA LEU A 231 17.05 9.77 -28.84
C LEU A 231 17.31 8.35 -28.27
N ASN A 232 18.57 7.94 -28.15
CA ASN A 232 18.93 6.67 -27.52
C ASN A 232 18.53 6.62 -26.04
N ILE A 233 18.68 7.73 -25.30
CA ILE A 233 18.21 7.85 -23.91
C ILE A 233 16.69 7.75 -23.86
N MET A 234 15.99 8.48 -24.74
CA MET A 234 14.52 8.44 -24.83
C MET A 234 13.99 7.02 -25.12
N GLN A 235 14.69 6.26 -25.97
CA GLN A 235 14.33 4.87 -26.27
C GLN A 235 14.43 3.91 -25.07
N ARG A 236 15.11 4.30 -23.98
CA ARG A 236 15.19 3.52 -22.74
C ARG A 236 14.04 3.81 -21.78
N LEU A 237 13.23 4.84 -22.04
CA LEU A 237 12.05 5.13 -21.25
C LEU A 237 10.95 4.12 -21.56
N THR A 238 10.33 3.60 -20.49
CA THR A 238 9.31 2.55 -20.56
C THR A 238 7.89 3.10 -20.41
N ASP A 239 7.69 4.40 -20.25
CA ASP A 239 6.36 5.00 -20.18
C ASP A 239 6.25 6.16 -21.19
N GLY A 240 5.30 6.06 -22.11
CA GLY A 240 5.04 7.10 -23.10
C GLY A 240 4.61 8.43 -22.49
N ARG A 241 4.08 8.45 -21.27
CA ARG A 241 3.77 9.70 -20.57
C ARG A 241 5.03 10.47 -20.18
N ASP A 242 6.13 9.77 -19.88
CA ASP A 242 7.41 10.41 -19.59
C ASP A 242 8.00 11.04 -20.86
N LEU A 243 7.81 10.40 -22.01
CA LEU A 243 8.16 11.00 -23.30
C LEU A 243 7.35 12.26 -23.59
N VAL A 244 6.04 12.24 -23.32
CA VAL A 244 5.20 13.44 -23.50
C VAL A 244 5.65 14.57 -22.58
N SER A 245 5.90 14.29 -21.30
CA SER A 245 6.40 15.29 -20.35
C SER A 245 7.78 15.82 -20.76
N LEU A 246 8.68 14.96 -21.27
CA LEU A 246 10.00 15.36 -21.76
C LEU A 246 9.90 16.31 -22.96
N GLY A 247 8.99 16.04 -23.91
CA GLY A 247 8.78 16.89 -25.08
C GLY A 247 8.19 18.27 -24.74
N GLN A 248 7.56 18.42 -23.57
CA GLN A 248 7.04 19.70 -23.08
C GLN A 248 8.11 20.58 -22.43
N VAL A 249 9.32 20.04 -22.17
CA VAL A 249 10.40 20.78 -21.50
C VAL A 249 11.00 21.83 -22.44
N CYS A 250 11.28 21.47 -23.69
CA CYS A 250 11.79 22.41 -24.69
C CYS A 250 11.45 21.96 -26.13
N PRO A 251 11.47 22.87 -27.12
CA PRO A 251 11.09 22.56 -28.50
C PRO A 251 11.99 21.49 -29.17
N GLU A 252 13.28 21.47 -28.87
CA GLU A 252 14.24 20.53 -29.45
C GLU A 252 13.94 19.08 -29.02
N LEU A 253 13.73 18.86 -27.73
CA LEU A 253 13.29 17.56 -27.21
C LEU A 253 11.90 17.23 -27.71
N GLY A 254 11.00 18.21 -27.82
CA GLY A 254 9.68 18.07 -28.43
C GLY A 254 9.76 17.43 -29.82
N ALA A 255 10.60 17.98 -30.70
CA ALA A 255 10.79 17.43 -32.05
C ALA A 255 11.30 15.97 -32.04
N LEU A 256 12.23 15.62 -31.14
CA LEU A 256 12.74 14.25 -31.02
C LEU A 256 11.69 13.28 -30.45
N THR A 257 10.88 13.71 -29.50
CA THR A 257 9.83 12.85 -28.91
C THR A 257 8.70 12.53 -29.88
N GLU A 258 8.55 13.28 -30.99
CA GLU A 258 7.60 12.95 -32.06
C GLU A 258 8.16 11.93 -33.07
N ASP A 259 9.38 11.41 -32.88
CA ASP A 259 9.94 10.38 -33.75
C ASP A 259 9.06 9.12 -33.82
N ARG A 260 8.69 8.73 -35.04
CA ARG A 260 7.87 7.56 -35.32
C ARG A 260 8.51 6.27 -34.80
N LEU A 261 9.83 6.13 -34.92
CA LEU A 261 10.53 4.91 -34.56
C LEU A 261 10.60 4.72 -33.04
N LEU A 262 10.72 5.82 -32.29
CA LEU A 262 10.63 5.84 -30.83
C LEU A 262 9.30 5.22 -30.34
N TRP A 263 8.16 5.73 -30.82
CA TRP A 263 6.84 5.21 -30.44
C TRP A 263 6.58 3.80 -30.94
N LYS A 264 7.10 3.44 -32.13
CA LYS A 264 7.02 2.07 -32.64
C LYS A 264 7.74 1.09 -31.70
N LYS A 265 8.98 1.40 -31.30
CA LYS A 265 9.75 0.58 -30.35
C LYS A 265 9.04 0.46 -29.02
N LEU A 266 8.49 1.56 -28.50
CA LEU A 266 7.73 1.55 -27.25
C LEU A 266 6.48 0.66 -27.33
N CYS A 267 5.70 0.74 -28.42
CA CYS A 267 4.57 -0.16 -28.64
C CYS A 267 5.01 -1.63 -28.69
N GLN A 268 6.08 -1.94 -29.43
CA GLN A 268 6.60 -3.30 -29.56
C GLN A 268 7.20 -3.83 -28.25
N TYR A 269 7.67 -2.94 -27.37
CA TYR A 269 8.18 -3.31 -26.06
C TYR A 269 7.08 -3.80 -25.12
N HIS A 270 5.90 -3.15 -25.12
CA HIS A 270 4.79 -3.50 -24.22
C HIS A 270 3.78 -4.47 -24.81
N PHE A 271 3.57 -4.44 -26.14
CA PHE A 271 2.46 -5.12 -26.78
C PHE A 271 2.95 -6.09 -27.86
N THR A 272 2.27 -7.23 -27.95
CA THR A 272 2.52 -8.22 -29.00
C THR A 272 2.03 -7.73 -30.36
N ASP A 273 2.64 -8.22 -31.45
CA ASP A 273 2.21 -7.89 -32.81
C ASP A 273 0.74 -8.24 -33.08
N ARG A 274 0.18 -9.23 -32.36
CA ARG A 274 -1.24 -9.58 -32.45
C ARG A 274 -2.12 -8.49 -31.83
N GLN A 275 -1.74 -7.94 -30.68
CA GLN A 275 -2.47 -6.84 -30.03
C GLN A 275 -2.40 -5.56 -30.88
N ILE A 276 -1.21 -5.24 -31.41
CA ILE A 276 -0.98 -4.07 -32.26
C ILE A 276 -1.84 -4.15 -33.52
N ARG A 277 -1.83 -5.28 -34.24
CA ARG A 277 -2.61 -5.47 -35.47
C ARG A 277 -4.12 -5.32 -35.27
N LYS A 278 -4.65 -5.62 -34.07
CA LYS A 278 -6.09 -5.48 -33.76
C LYS A 278 -6.56 -4.03 -33.59
N ARG A 279 -5.64 -3.08 -33.48
CA ARG A 279 -5.91 -1.67 -33.12
C ARG A 279 -5.07 -0.70 -33.95
N LEU A 280 -4.87 -0.99 -35.24
CA LEU A 280 -4.13 -0.12 -36.14
C LEU A 280 -4.82 1.24 -36.29
N MET A 281 -4.03 2.30 -36.22
CA MET A 281 -4.46 3.67 -36.45
C MET A 281 -3.61 4.27 -37.56
N VAL A 282 -4.26 4.73 -38.61
CA VAL A 282 -3.63 5.29 -39.80
C VAL A 282 -4.06 6.76 -39.91
N SER A 283 -3.10 7.63 -40.21
CA SER A 283 -3.36 9.04 -40.50
C SER A 283 -4.00 9.20 -41.88
N GLU A 284 -4.52 10.39 -42.15
CA GLU A 284 -5.06 10.76 -43.47
C GLU A 284 -4.05 10.55 -44.62
N LYS A 285 -2.75 10.61 -44.31
CA LYS A 285 -1.64 10.39 -45.26
C LYS A 285 -1.25 8.91 -45.41
N GLY A 286 -2.00 7.98 -44.83
CA GLY A 286 -1.72 6.55 -44.91
C GLY A 286 -0.60 6.05 -43.99
N HIS A 287 -0.12 6.87 -43.04
CA HIS A 287 0.96 6.49 -42.12
C HIS A 287 0.42 6.04 -40.76
N LEU A 288 1.08 5.04 -40.15
CA LEU A 288 0.70 4.57 -38.81
C LEU A 288 0.99 5.63 -37.73
N GLU A 289 -0.03 5.96 -36.94
CA GLU A 289 0.05 6.92 -35.83
C GLU A 289 0.47 6.21 -34.52
N TRP A 290 1.73 5.80 -34.44
CA TRP A 290 2.27 5.00 -33.33
C TRP A 290 2.02 5.62 -31.94
N LYS A 291 2.15 6.94 -31.81
CA LYS A 291 1.89 7.66 -30.55
C LYS A 291 0.44 7.51 -30.07
N LYS A 292 -0.54 7.77 -30.94
CA LYS A 292 -1.97 7.59 -30.59
C LYS A 292 -2.29 6.11 -30.33
N MET A 293 -1.71 5.23 -31.13
CA MET A 293 -1.88 3.80 -31.00
C MET A 293 -1.34 3.27 -29.66
N TYR A 294 -0.19 3.78 -29.19
CA TYR A 294 0.36 3.48 -27.86
C TYR A 294 -0.67 3.74 -26.76
N PHE A 295 -1.19 4.97 -26.67
CA PHE A 295 -2.17 5.32 -25.63
C PHE A 295 -3.48 4.55 -25.75
N LYS A 296 -3.90 4.19 -26.96
CA LYS A 296 -5.08 3.34 -27.16
C LYS A 296 -4.84 1.92 -26.67
N LEU A 297 -3.68 1.33 -26.99
CA LEU A 297 -3.29 -0.01 -26.55
C LEU A 297 -3.11 -0.06 -25.02
N SER A 298 -2.47 0.95 -24.42
CA SER A 298 -2.29 1.10 -22.96
C SER A 298 -3.61 1.11 -22.19
N ARG A 299 -4.72 1.54 -22.82
CA ARG A 299 -6.06 1.50 -22.21
C ARG A 299 -6.76 0.14 -22.35
N CYS A 300 -6.35 -0.66 -23.33
CA CYS A 300 -7.00 -1.94 -23.65
C CYS A 300 -6.24 -3.15 -23.10
N TYR A 301 -4.93 -3.03 -22.92
CA TYR A 301 -4.05 -4.10 -22.52
C TYR A 301 -3.15 -3.66 -21.37
N PRO A 302 -2.84 -4.55 -20.41
CA PRO A 302 -1.85 -4.25 -19.38
C PRO A 302 -0.49 -4.02 -20.03
N HIS A 303 0.29 -3.11 -19.45
CA HIS A 303 1.68 -2.90 -19.86
C HIS A 303 2.52 -4.12 -19.47
N ARG A 304 3.58 -4.37 -20.23
CA ARG A 304 4.63 -5.30 -19.83
C ARG A 304 5.22 -4.85 -18.48
N GLU A 305 5.15 -5.72 -17.49
CA GLU A 305 5.75 -5.54 -16.18
C GLU A 305 7.15 -6.18 -16.18
N GLN A 306 8.17 -5.42 -15.77
CA GLN A 306 9.52 -5.93 -15.58
C GLN A 306 10.07 -5.38 -14.27
N TYR A 307 10.56 -6.28 -13.43
CA TYR A 307 11.12 -5.97 -12.13
C TYR A 307 12.59 -6.36 -12.10
N SER A 308 13.41 -5.52 -11.48
CA SER A 308 14.85 -5.80 -11.35
C SER A 308 15.11 -6.94 -10.35
N ASP A 309 14.29 -7.02 -9.31
CA ASP A 309 14.30 -8.12 -8.34
C ASP A 309 12.85 -8.51 -7.99
N THR A 310 12.64 -9.81 -7.74
CA THR A 310 11.33 -10.45 -7.54
C THR A 310 11.35 -11.40 -6.36
N LEU A 311 10.15 -11.76 -5.87
CA LEU A 311 10.02 -12.90 -4.96
C LEU A 311 10.17 -14.22 -5.72
N HIS A 312 10.81 -15.19 -5.10
CA HIS A 312 11.07 -16.52 -5.64
C HIS A 312 10.41 -17.56 -4.75
N LEU A 313 9.78 -18.55 -5.37
CA LEU A 313 9.27 -19.74 -4.69
C LEU A 313 10.17 -20.93 -5.05
N CYS A 314 10.68 -21.61 -4.04
CA CYS A 314 11.32 -22.91 -4.24
C CYS A 314 10.24 -24.01 -4.30
N THR A 315 10.18 -24.75 -5.40
CA THR A 315 9.22 -25.85 -5.57
C THR A 315 9.57 -27.08 -4.74
N HIS A 316 10.82 -27.19 -4.27
CA HIS A 316 11.29 -28.31 -3.45
C HIS A 316 10.93 -28.15 -1.96
N CYS A 317 11.27 -27.01 -1.36
CA CYS A 317 11.04 -26.76 0.08
C CYS A 317 9.82 -25.86 0.36
N HIS A 318 9.15 -25.36 -0.68
CA HIS A 318 8.03 -24.43 -0.59
C HIS A 318 8.34 -23.15 0.20
N ILE A 319 9.59 -22.70 0.13
CA ILE A 319 10.02 -21.45 0.75
C ILE A 319 9.87 -20.31 -0.24
N LEU A 320 9.27 -19.21 0.22
CA LEU A 320 9.14 -17.95 -0.48
C LEU A 320 10.16 -16.95 0.06
N PHE A 321 10.96 -16.35 -0.82
CA PHE A 321 12.09 -15.52 -0.43
C PHE A 321 12.41 -14.48 -1.52
N TRP A 322 13.23 -13.47 -1.23
CA TRP A 322 13.71 -12.51 -2.23
C TRP A 322 14.91 -13.12 -2.97
N LYS A 323 15.10 -12.86 -4.26
CA LYS A 323 16.18 -13.51 -5.05
C LYS A 323 17.56 -13.49 -4.38
N ASP A 324 17.91 -12.37 -3.74
CA ASP A 324 19.22 -12.20 -3.09
C ASP A 324 19.27 -12.76 -1.65
N THR A 325 18.20 -13.37 -1.15
CA THR A 325 18.19 -14.03 0.16
C THR A 325 18.41 -15.53 0.00
N ASN A 326 19.46 -16.05 0.63
CA ASN A 326 19.62 -17.51 0.71
C ASN A 326 18.51 -18.10 1.58
N HIS A 327 18.01 -19.27 1.18
CA HIS A 327 17.05 -20.06 1.94
C HIS A 327 17.62 -21.45 2.24
N PRO A 328 17.25 -22.07 3.37
CA PRO A 328 17.75 -23.40 3.74
C PRO A 328 17.06 -24.48 2.89
N CYS A 329 17.56 -24.70 1.66
CA CYS A 329 17.11 -25.78 0.80
C CYS A 329 18.04 -26.99 0.91
N THR A 330 17.46 -28.18 0.95
CA THR A 330 18.20 -29.45 0.94
C THR A 330 18.35 -30.05 -0.47
N ALA A 331 17.88 -29.36 -1.51
CA ALA A 331 18.01 -29.82 -2.89
C ALA A 331 19.48 -29.76 -3.37
N ASN A 332 19.92 -30.75 -4.14
CA ASN A 332 21.28 -30.80 -4.70
C ASN A 332 21.59 -29.62 -5.64
N ASN A 333 20.57 -29.10 -6.34
CA ASN A 333 20.69 -27.89 -7.15
C ASN A 333 19.51 -26.94 -6.86
N PRO A 334 19.62 -26.06 -5.85
CA PRO A 334 18.52 -25.21 -5.41
C PRO A 334 18.05 -24.22 -6.49
N GLU A 335 18.94 -23.70 -7.35
CA GLU A 335 18.55 -22.73 -8.39
C GLU A 335 17.59 -23.34 -9.41
N SER A 336 17.79 -24.62 -9.76
CA SER A 336 16.93 -25.35 -10.71
C SER A 336 15.48 -25.53 -10.23
N CYS A 337 15.24 -25.41 -8.93
CA CYS A 337 13.93 -25.57 -8.31
C CYS A 337 13.28 -24.23 -7.95
N THR A 338 13.85 -23.10 -8.36
CA THR A 338 13.31 -21.77 -8.05
C THR A 338 12.55 -21.17 -9.23
N THR A 339 11.38 -20.61 -8.94
CA THR A 339 10.57 -19.88 -9.91
C THR A 339 10.36 -18.45 -9.42
N SER A 340 10.67 -17.48 -10.28
CA SER A 340 10.35 -16.06 -10.03
C SER A 340 8.85 -15.84 -10.09
N LEU A 341 8.32 -15.03 -9.17
CA LEU A 341 6.91 -14.70 -9.10
C LEU A 341 6.70 -13.24 -9.51
N SER A 342 5.69 -12.98 -10.34
CA SER A 342 5.16 -11.63 -10.48
C SER A 342 4.35 -11.24 -9.22
N PRO A 343 4.08 -9.94 -8.98
CA PRO A 343 3.19 -9.51 -7.90
C PRO A 343 1.81 -10.18 -7.94
N GLN A 344 1.29 -10.41 -9.15
CA GLN A 344 0.02 -11.11 -9.33
C GLN A 344 0.14 -12.60 -9.01
N ASP A 345 1.22 -13.26 -9.44
CA ASP A 345 1.45 -14.68 -9.12
C ASP A 345 1.59 -14.89 -7.61
N PHE A 346 2.28 -13.97 -6.91
CA PHE A 346 2.37 -13.98 -5.45
C PHE A 346 0.98 -13.92 -4.78
N ILE A 347 0.07 -13.06 -5.25
CA ILE A 347 -1.31 -13.02 -4.75
C ILE A 347 -2.01 -14.35 -5.06
N ASN A 348 -1.88 -14.85 -6.29
CA ASN A 348 -2.52 -16.08 -6.75
C ASN A 348 -2.06 -17.32 -5.97
N LEU A 349 -0.86 -17.31 -5.37
CA LEU A 349 -0.40 -18.42 -4.51
C LEU A 349 -1.32 -18.67 -3.31
N PHE A 350 -2.09 -17.67 -2.88
CA PHE A 350 -2.97 -17.75 -1.71
C PHE A 350 -4.46 -17.71 -2.07
N ASN A 351 -4.79 -17.67 -3.36
CA ASN A 351 -6.16 -17.82 -3.84
C ASN A 351 -6.46 -19.32 -3.96
N PHE A 352 -7.07 -19.88 -2.91
CA PHE A 352 -7.51 -21.27 -2.87
C PHE A 352 -9.02 -21.39 -3.03
#